data_AF-A0A816XLH1-F1
#
_entry.id   AF-A0A816XLH1-F1
#
_cell.length_a   1.000
_cell.length_b   1.000
_cell.length_c   1.000
_cell.angle_alpha   90.00
_cell.angle_beta   90.00
_cell.angle_gamma   90.00
#
_symmetry.space_group_name_H-M   'P 1'
#
loop_
_entity.id
_entity.type
_entity.pdbx_description
1 polymer ?
#
loop_
_entity_poly.entity_id
_entity_poly.type
_entity_poly.pdbx_seq_one_letter_code
_entity_poly.pdbx_strand_id
1 'polypeptide(L)'
;MHYPPILLCFICPLTLYNLVVNIYPYENVYYYDSYVCGGACYQFETIAGNIDYFINIVIPTALITLANMILLLRVTHQKRAMKSANTWQKYRLVYVQLVSISILYFIIWIPFVIISLIRLFYDALFLQDMTMLIINYCLYICLLASPFICLLGLPTVRRNLRNSLCMTRITLMVQTRVRPAETINTQTG
;
A
#
# COMPACT_ATOMS: atom_id res chain seq x y z
N MET A 1 24.75 -4.91 2.83
CA MET A 1 24.49 -3.52 3.29
C MET A 1 23.57 -2.83 2.28
N HIS A 2 22.26 -2.78 2.54
CA HIS A 2 21.22 -2.25 1.60
C HIS A 2 20.28 -1.22 2.26
N TYR A 3 20.62 -0.76 3.48
CA TYR A 3 19.83 0.20 4.25
C TYR A 3 20.07 1.70 3.96
N PRO A 4 21.19 2.17 3.37
CA PRO A 4 21.40 3.61 3.18
C PRO A 4 20.35 4.33 2.32
N PRO A 5 19.79 3.75 1.22
CA PRO A 5 18.76 4.46 0.45
C PRO A 5 17.43 4.61 1.22
N ILE A 6 17.11 3.67 2.10
CA ILE A 6 15.89 3.71 2.90
C ILE A 6 16.00 4.77 4.00
N LEU A 7 17.18 4.84 4.65
CA LEU A 7 17.44 5.83 5.69
C LEU A 7 17.41 7.26 5.13
N LEU A 8 18.00 7.47 3.94
CA LEU A 8 17.97 8.76 3.25
C LEU A 8 16.55 9.18 2.86
N CYS A 9 15.73 8.24 2.38
CA CYS A 9 14.32 8.51 2.05
C CYS A 9 13.49 8.92 3.27
N PHE A 10 13.88 8.54 4.48
CA PHE A 10 13.19 8.96 5.71
C PHE A 10 13.71 10.30 6.22
N ILE A 11 15.03 10.48 6.24
CA ILE A 11 15.66 11.66 6.84
C ILE A 11 15.40 12.92 5.99
N CYS A 12 15.56 12.83 4.67
CA CYS A 12 15.38 13.99 3.78
C CYS A 12 14.01 14.68 3.88
N PRO A 13 12.86 13.98 3.76
CA PRO A 13 11.56 14.64 3.87
C PRO A 13 11.30 15.16 5.29
N LEU A 14 11.77 14.45 6.33
CA LEU A 14 11.65 14.91 7.72
C LEU A 14 12.40 16.22 7.97
N THR A 15 13.65 16.32 7.51
CA THR A 15 14.45 17.55 7.71
C THR A 15 13.93 18.70 6.87
N LEU A 16 13.52 18.44 5.63
CA LEU A 16 12.97 19.45 4.73
C LEU A 16 11.61 19.97 5.25
N TYR A 17 10.74 19.09 5.73
CA TYR A 17 9.47 19.48 6.35
C TYR A 17 9.67 20.35 7.60
N ASN A 18 10.58 19.95 8.50
CA ASN A 18 10.89 20.75 9.68
C ASN A 18 11.47 22.13 9.31
N LEU A 19 12.31 22.21 8.27
CA LEU A 19 12.86 23.48 7.80
C LEU A 19 11.77 24.43 7.30
N VAL A 20 10.86 23.94 6.46
CA VAL A 20 9.78 24.74 5.86
C VAL A 20 8.81 25.26 6.91
N VAL A 21 8.46 24.42 7.90
CA VAL A 21 7.57 24.82 9.00
C VAL A 21 8.18 25.94 9.86
N ASN A 22 9.49 25.92 10.10
CA ASN A 22 10.15 26.97 10.89
C ASN A 22 10.30 28.30 10.13
N ILE A 23 10.35 28.28 8.80
CA ILE A 23 10.53 29.48 7.97
C ILE A 23 9.19 30.23 7.75
N TYR A 24 8.05 29.53 7.76
CA TYR A 24 6.72 30.10 7.53
C TYR A 24 5.82 30.01 8.78
N PRO A 25 6.06 30.85 9.81
CA PRO A 25 5.16 30.95 10.96
C PRO A 25 3.91 31.76 10.56
N TYR A 26 2.90 31.08 10.05
CA TYR A 26 1.57 31.68 9.81
C TYR A 26 0.55 31.07 10.78
N GLU A 27 -0.43 31.85 11.22
CA GLU A 27 -1.49 31.36 12.11
C GLU A 27 -2.31 30.28 11.40
N ASN A 28 -2.28 29.05 11.94
CA ASN A 28 -3.00 27.91 11.36
C ASN A 28 -4.50 28.20 11.34
N VAL A 29 -5.10 28.26 10.15
CA VAL A 29 -6.54 28.34 9.99
C VAL A 29 -7.10 26.91 10.05
N TYR A 30 -7.77 26.58 11.15
CA TYR A 30 -8.37 25.25 11.34
C TYR A 30 -9.77 25.19 10.75
N TYR A 31 -9.98 24.31 9.78
CA TYR A 31 -11.30 23.99 9.24
C TYR A 31 -11.85 22.75 9.93
N TYR A 32 -12.79 22.93 10.86
CA TYR A 32 -13.40 21.84 11.64
C TYR A 32 -14.39 20.98 10.86
N ASP A 33 -14.89 21.47 9.71
CA ASP A 33 -15.80 20.73 8.82
C ASP A 33 -15.06 19.81 7.82
N SER A 34 -13.73 19.87 7.81
CA SER A 34 -12.88 19.04 6.98
C SER A 34 -12.33 17.86 7.79
N TYR A 35 -12.37 16.65 7.21
CA TYR A 35 -11.73 15.47 7.81
C TYR A 35 -10.20 15.58 7.88
N VAL A 36 -9.62 16.55 7.18
CA VAL A 36 -8.19 16.88 7.23
C VAL A 36 -8.06 18.20 8.00
N CYS A 37 -7.44 18.12 9.18
CA CYS A 37 -7.34 19.23 10.13
C CYS A 37 -6.27 20.24 9.67
N GLY A 38 -6.60 21.04 8.65
CA GLY A 38 -5.70 22.03 8.04
C GLY A 38 -4.51 21.41 7.27
N GLY A 39 -4.07 22.10 6.22
CA GLY A 39 -2.79 21.85 5.57
C GLY A 39 -1.68 22.65 6.26
N ALA A 40 -0.41 22.34 5.96
CA ALA A 40 0.68 23.19 6.42
C ALA A 40 0.55 24.57 5.77
N CYS A 41 0.80 25.66 6.51
CA CYS A 41 0.55 27.03 6.03
C CYS A 41 1.20 27.35 4.67
N TYR A 42 2.38 26.79 4.40
CA TYR A 42 3.07 26.95 3.11
C TYR A 42 2.31 26.33 1.92
N GLN A 43 1.36 25.41 2.14
CA GLN A 43 0.54 24.80 1.10
C GLN A 43 -0.56 25.74 0.58
N PHE A 44 -0.96 26.75 1.36
CA PHE A 44 -1.92 27.77 0.93
C PHE A 44 -1.25 28.88 0.11
N GLU A 45 0.07 29.02 0.22
CA GLU A 45 0.87 29.86 -0.67
C GLU A 45 1.07 29.17 -2.02
N THR A 46 0.68 29.85 -3.10
CA THR A 46 0.61 29.26 -4.45
C THR A 46 1.96 28.75 -4.96
N ILE A 47 3.06 29.46 -4.67
CA ILE A 47 4.39 29.09 -5.16
C ILE A 47 4.99 27.95 -4.34
N ALA A 48 4.99 28.08 -3.01
CA ALA A 48 5.58 27.08 -2.11
C ALA A 48 4.79 25.77 -2.13
N GLY A 49 3.46 25.84 -2.12
CA GLY A 49 2.58 24.68 -2.19
C GLY A 49 2.75 23.91 -3.51
N ASN A 50 2.86 24.63 -4.64
CA ASN A 50 3.10 23.98 -5.93
C ASN A 50 4.46 23.29 -5.99
N ILE A 51 5.54 23.94 -5.53
CA ILE A 51 6.88 23.34 -5.51
C ILE A 51 6.91 22.07 -4.67
N ASP A 52 6.33 22.11 -3.48
CA ASP A 52 6.21 20.94 -2.59
C ASP A 52 5.43 19.81 -3.25
N TYR A 53 4.28 20.14 -3.84
CA TYR A 53 3.45 19.18 -4.57
C TYR A 53 4.21 18.52 -5.73
N PHE A 54 4.98 19.29 -6.51
CA PHE A 54 5.76 18.73 -7.61
C PHE A 54 6.86 17.81 -7.14
N ILE A 55 7.65 18.26 -6.17
CA ILE A 55 8.84 17.54 -5.72
C ILE A 55 8.47 16.30 -4.93
N ASN A 56 7.46 16.39 -4.06
CA ASN A 56 7.11 15.31 -3.14
C ASN A 56 6.01 14.39 -3.65
N ILE A 57 5.19 14.83 -4.62
CA ILE A 57 4.08 14.02 -5.13
C ILE A 57 4.29 13.70 -6.61
N VAL A 58 4.41 14.70 -7.50
CA VAL A 58 4.43 14.45 -8.95
C VAL A 58 5.66 13.67 -9.39
N ILE A 59 6.86 14.09 -8.99
CA ILE A 59 8.12 13.45 -9.42
C ILE A 59 8.21 12.00 -8.91
N PRO A 60 8.00 11.70 -7.61
CA PRO A 60 8.05 10.33 -7.10
C PRO A 60 7.01 9.44 -7.77
N THR A 61 5.80 9.95 -7.99
CA THR A 61 4.73 9.23 -8.68
C THR A 61 5.11 8.88 -10.11
N ALA A 62 5.67 9.83 -10.87
CA ALA A 62 6.15 9.60 -12.22
C ALA A 62 7.27 8.55 -12.24
N LEU A 63 8.20 8.59 -11.29
CA LEU A 63 9.26 7.59 -11.17
C LEU A 63 8.73 6.21 -10.82
N ILE A 64 7.77 6.10 -9.89
CA ILE A 64 7.18 4.82 -9.48
C ILE A 64 6.34 4.23 -10.61
N THR A 65 5.56 5.04 -11.32
CA THR A 65 4.80 4.58 -12.51
C THR A 65 5.73 4.07 -13.60
N LEU A 66 6.80 4.80 -13.94
CA LEU A 66 7.81 4.36 -14.91
C LEU A 66 8.52 3.09 -14.46
N ALA A 67 8.92 3.01 -13.18
CA ALA A 67 9.56 1.82 -12.63
C ALA A 67 8.63 0.60 -12.70
N ASN A 68 7.34 0.74 -12.37
CA ASN A 68 6.34 -0.31 -12.51
C ASN A 68 6.15 -0.75 -13.98
N MET A 69 6.15 0.19 -14.92
CA MET A 69 6.08 -0.14 -16.36
C MET A 69 7.29 -0.96 -16.81
N ILE A 70 8.50 -0.53 -16.44
CA ILE A 70 9.75 -1.23 -16.75
C ILE A 70 9.75 -2.62 -16.11
N LEU A 71 9.32 -2.72 -14.86
CA LEU A 71 9.20 -3.98 -14.13
C LEU A 71 8.25 -4.93 -14.87
N LEU A 72 7.06 -4.46 -15.26
CA LEU A 72 6.07 -5.25 -16.00
C LEU A 72 6.65 -5.76 -17.33
N LEU A 73 7.29 -4.89 -18.10
CA LEU A 73 7.95 -5.25 -19.37
C LEU A 73 9.05 -6.30 -19.15
N ARG A 74 9.98 -6.06 -18.22
CA ARG A 74 11.05 -7.02 -17.87
C ARG A 74 10.49 -8.36 -17.46
N VAL A 75 9.43 -8.36 -16.68
CA VAL A 75 8.76 -9.54 -16.15
C VAL A 75 8.06 -10.32 -17.28
N THR A 76 7.40 -9.65 -18.24
CA THR A 76 6.86 -10.32 -19.44
C THR A 76 7.96 -10.89 -20.36
N HIS A 77 9.11 -10.21 -20.45
CA HIS A 77 10.25 -10.68 -21.22
C HIS A 77 10.93 -11.89 -20.57
N GLN A 78 11.16 -11.84 -19.25
CA GLN A 78 11.70 -12.96 -18.48
C GLN A 78 10.80 -14.20 -18.52
N LYS A 79 9.48 -14.03 -18.55
CA LYS A 79 8.54 -15.15 -18.75
C LYS A 79 8.80 -15.90 -20.06
N ARG A 80 9.17 -15.19 -21.14
CA ARG A 80 9.53 -15.81 -22.43
C ARG A 80 10.90 -16.49 -22.39
N ALA A 81 11.84 -15.94 -21.62
CA ALA A 81 13.19 -16.49 -21.46
C ALA A 81 13.25 -17.71 -20.53
N MET A 82 12.40 -17.76 -19.49
CA MET A 82 12.29 -18.90 -18.57
C MET A 82 11.49 -20.05 -19.18
N LYS A 83 12.08 -20.75 -20.16
CA LYS A 83 11.50 -21.96 -20.80
C LYS A 83 11.42 -23.19 -19.88
N SER A 84 12.00 -23.15 -18.68
CA SER A 84 11.95 -24.28 -17.72
C SER A 84 10.66 -24.24 -16.89
N ALA A 85 9.74 -25.16 -17.16
CA ALA A 85 8.45 -25.30 -16.50
C ALA A 85 8.58 -25.46 -14.97
N ASN A 86 9.64 -26.09 -14.49
CA ASN A 86 9.83 -26.41 -13.08
C ASN A 86 10.16 -25.16 -12.24
N THR A 87 11.01 -24.28 -12.77
CA THR A 87 11.35 -23.01 -12.12
C THR A 87 10.17 -22.03 -12.19
N TRP A 88 9.46 -21.99 -13.32
CA TRP A 88 8.28 -21.13 -13.50
C TRP A 88 7.16 -21.42 -12.49
N GLN A 89 6.86 -22.69 -12.21
CA GLN A 89 5.83 -23.04 -11.22
C GLN A 89 6.12 -22.49 -9.82
N LYS A 90 7.41 -22.42 -9.44
CA LYS A 90 7.84 -21.88 -8.14
C LYS A 90 7.71 -20.36 -8.05
N TYR A 91 7.98 -19.63 -9.14
CA TYR A 91 7.95 -18.17 -9.16
C TYR A 91 6.64 -17.56 -9.69
N ARG A 92 5.73 -18.35 -10.25
CA ARG A 92 4.45 -17.88 -10.82
C ARG A 92 3.59 -17.14 -9.80
N LEU A 93 3.57 -17.54 -8.54
CA LEU A 93 2.77 -16.85 -7.51
C LEU A 93 3.31 -15.45 -7.20
N VAL A 94 4.63 -15.34 -7.02
CA VAL A 94 5.31 -14.05 -6.80
C VAL A 94 5.14 -13.15 -8.03
N TYR A 95 5.22 -13.73 -9.23
CA TYR A 95 4.95 -13.03 -10.49
C TYR A 95 3.53 -12.44 -10.53
N VAL A 96 2.51 -13.27 -10.25
CA VAL A 96 1.11 -12.82 -10.29
C VAL A 96 0.86 -11.73 -9.25
N GLN A 97 1.48 -11.85 -8.07
CA GLN A 97 1.41 -10.83 -7.03
C GLN A 97 2.02 -9.50 -7.49
N LEU A 98 3.24 -9.52 -8.05
CA LEU A 98 3.90 -8.32 -8.56
C LEU A 98 3.05 -7.62 -9.63
N VAL A 99 2.55 -8.40 -10.59
CA VAL A 99 1.68 -7.90 -11.67
C VAL A 99 0.38 -7.33 -11.11
N SER A 100 -0.22 -7.98 -10.10
CA SER A 100 -1.43 -7.50 -9.46
C SER A 100 -1.22 -6.15 -8.76
N ILE A 101 -0.10 -5.99 -8.04
CA ILE A 101 0.26 -4.72 -7.39
C ILE A 101 0.48 -3.63 -8.43
N SER A 102 1.21 -3.92 -9.51
CA SER A 102 1.45 -2.94 -10.57
C SER A 102 0.15 -2.52 -11.27
N ILE A 103 -0.76 -3.45 -11.57
CA ILE A 103 -2.07 -3.13 -12.18
C ILE A 103 -2.90 -2.26 -11.23
N LEU A 104 -2.99 -2.65 -9.96
CA LEU A 104 -3.72 -1.90 -8.93
C LEU A 104 -3.16 -0.48 -8.79
N TYR A 105 -1.83 -0.35 -8.83
CA TYR A 105 -1.14 0.94 -8.85
C TYR A 105 -1.54 1.77 -10.08
N PHE A 106 -1.51 1.20 -11.30
CA PHE A 106 -1.91 1.94 -12.50
C PHE A 106 -3.36 2.41 -12.48
N ILE A 107 -4.30 1.57 -12.04
CA ILE A 107 -5.72 1.91 -12.00
C ILE A 107 -5.97 3.14 -11.12
N ILE A 108 -5.22 3.30 -10.03
CA ILE A 108 -5.42 4.39 -9.07
C ILE A 108 -4.55 5.61 -9.41
N TRP A 109 -3.31 5.41 -9.84
CA TRP A 109 -2.36 6.51 -10.08
C TRP A 109 -2.51 7.18 -11.44
N ILE A 110 -2.89 6.46 -12.50
CA ILE A 110 -3.14 7.09 -13.82
C ILE A 110 -4.23 8.17 -13.74
N PRO A 111 -5.44 7.92 -13.19
CA PRO A 111 -6.47 8.95 -13.12
C PRO A 111 -6.03 10.13 -12.24
N PHE A 112 -5.29 9.87 -11.15
CA PHE A 112 -4.72 10.94 -10.33
C PHE A 112 -3.76 11.82 -11.13
N VAL A 113 -2.82 11.24 -11.88
CA VAL A 113 -1.86 11.99 -12.70
C VAL A 113 -2.57 12.80 -13.79
N ILE A 114 -3.57 12.21 -14.46
CA ILE A 114 -4.35 12.92 -15.50
C ILE A 114 -5.06 14.14 -14.91
N ILE A 115 -5.77 13.97 -13.78
CA ILE A 115 -6.47 15.08 -13.13
C ILE A 115 -5.48 16.13 -12.66
N SER A 116 -4.33 15.72 -12.13
CA SER A 116 -3.28 16.64 -11.68
C SER A 116 -2.69 17.47 -12.83
N LEU A 117 -2.49 16.86 -14.00
CA LEU A 117 -2.04 17.58 -15.21
C LEU A 117 -3.10 18.56 -15.72
N ILE A 118 -4.38 18.17 -15.73
CA ILE A 118 -5.48 19.06 -16.11
C ILE A 118 -5.56 20.26 -15.15
N ARG A 119 -5.43 20.00 -13.85
CA ARG A 119 -5.44 21.07 -12.83
C ARG A 119 -4.30 22.05 -12.98
N LEU A 120 -3.15 21.57 -13.44
CA LEU A 120 -1.97 22.39 -13.65
C LEU A 120 -2.07 23.27 -14.90
N PHE A 121 -2.53 22.72 -16.02
CA PHE A 121 -2.46 23.40 -17.32
C PHE A 121 -3.75 24.11 -17.72
N TYR A 122 -4.91 23.69 -17.20
CA TYR A 122 -6.21 24.21 -17.62
C TYR A 122 -6.94 24.93 -16.50
N ASP A 123 -7.28 24.24 -15.43
CA ASP A 123 -8.14 24.79 -14.38
C ASP A 123 -7.82 24.18 -13.00
N ALA A 124 -7.30 25.02 -12.11
CA ALA A 124 -6.88 24.62 -10.76
C ALA A 124 -8.02 24.02 -9.91
N LEU A 125 -9.28 24.38 -10.19
CA LEU A 125 -10.46 23.93 -9.46
C LEU A 125 -11.07 22.64 -10.05
N PHE A 126 -10.59 22.18 -11.20
CA PHE A 126 -11.15 21.02 -11.90
C PHE A 126 -11.14 19.76 -11.01
N LEU A 127 -12.33 19.21 -10.72
CA LEU A 127 -12.52 18.01 -9.89
C LEU A 127 -11.83 18.07 -8.52
N GLN A 128 -11.70 19.26 -7.93
CA GLN A 128 -11.04 19.42 -6.64
C GLN A 128 -11.73 18.60 -5.53
N ASP A 129 -13.06 18.65 -5.45
CA ASP A 129 -13.84 17.92 -4.45
C ASP A 129 -13.69 16.40 -4.60
N MET A 130 -13.76 15.90 -5.85
CA MET A 130 -13.59 14.49 -6.17
C MET A 130 -12.18 14.00 -5.87
N THR A 131 -11.17 14.85 -6.10
CA THR A 131 -9.77 14.51 -5.80
C THR A 131 -9.53 14.39 -4.30
N MET A 132 -10.05 15.36 -3.53
CA MET A 132 -9.97 15.39 -2.07
C MET A 132 -10.69 14.20 -1.42
N LEU A 133 -11.91 13.88 -1.88
CA LEU A 133 -12.79 12.90 -1.22
C LEU A 133 -12.69 11.47 -1.75
N ILE A 134 -12.36 11.26 -3.02
CA ILE A 134 -12.37 9.92 -3.61
C ILE A 134 -10.95 9.47 -3.89
N ILE A 135 -10.18 10.28 -4.62
CA ILE A 135 -8.89 9.84 -5.13
C ILE A 135 -7.86 9.69 -4.01
N ASN A 136 -7.78 10.65 -3.08
CA ASN A 136 -6.91 10.54 -1.90
C ASN A 136 -7.24 9.30 -1.07
N TYR A 137 -8.52 9.00 -0.85
CA TYR A 137 -8.93 7.81 -0.10
C TYR A 137 -8.57 6.52 -0.84
N CYS A 138 -8.77 6.48 -2.17
CA CYS A 138 -8.33 5.35 -2.98
C CYS A 138 -6.82 5.11 -2.87
N LEU A 139 -5.99 6.16 -2.83
CA LEU A 139 -4.55 6.05 -2.62
C LEU A 139 -4.20 5.42 -1.27
N TYR A 140 -4.87 5.85 -0.18
CA TYR A 140 -4.67 5.24 1.13
C TYR A 140 -5.08 3.77 1.18
N ILE A 141 -6.22 3.42 0.57
CA ILE A 141 -6.68 2.03 0.46
C ILE A 141 -5.66 1.20 -0.34
N CYS A 142 -5.11 1.76 -1.41
CA CYS A 142 -4.07 1.14 -2.24
C CYS A 142 -2.82 0.81 -1.42
N LEU A 143 -2.36 1.77 -0.61
CA LEU A 143 -1.21 1.62 0.27
C LEU A 143 -1.48 0.54 1.33
N LEU A 144 -2.67 0.56 1.94
CA LEU A 144 -3.10 -0.39 2.95
C LEU A 144 -3.24 -1.80 2.37
N ALA A 145 -3.72 -1.95 1.13
CA ALA A 145 -3.86 -3.22 0.44
C ALA A 145 -2.51 -3.84 0.06
N SER A 146 -1.48 -3.04 -0.18
CA SER A 146 -0.16 -3.51 -0.62
C SER A 146 0.49 -4.57 0.31
N PRO A 147 0.56 -4.41 1.65
CA PRO A 147 1.08 -5.47 2.52
C PRO A 147 0.21 -6.72 2.53
N PHE A 148 -1.11 -6.60 2.38
CA PHE A 148 -2.00 -7.78 2.32
C PHE A 148 -1.77 -8.58 1.04
N ILE A 149 -1.66 -7.91 -0.10
CA ILE A 149 -1.33 -8.55 -1.38
C ILE A 149 0.05 -9.21 -1.29
N CYS A 150 1.01 -8.54 -0.63
CA CYS A 150 2.34 -9.09 -0.39
C CYS A 150 2.35 -10.32 0.51
N LEU A 151 1.61 -10.29 1.61
CA LEU A 151 1.53 -11.38 2.57
C LEU A 151 0.85 -12.61 1.96
N LEU A 152 -0.16 -12.42 1.10
CA LEU A 152 -0.88 -13.50 0.43
C LEU A 152 -0.05 -14.26 -0.60
N GLY A 153 0.89 -13.59 -1.28
CA GLY A 153 1.74 -14.23 -2.29
C GLY A 153 3.02 -14.88 -1.75
N LEU A 154 3.35 -14.69 -0.45
CA LEU A 154 4.45 -15.40 0.22
C LEU A 154 4.08 -16.88 0.46
N PRO A 155 4.73 -17.84 -0.23
CA PRO A 155 4.37 -19.25 -0.11
C PRO A 155 4.63 -19.80 1.30
N THR A 156 5.62 -19.26 2.01
CA THR A 156 5.97 -19.63 3.40
C THR A 156 4.87 -19.23 4.37
N VAL A 157 4.34 -18.01 4.25
CA VAL A 157 3.25 -17.52 5.11
C VAL A 157 1.97 -18.28 4.81
N ARG A 158 1.64 -18.50 3.53
CA ARG A 158 0.48 -19.29 3.13
C ARG A 158 0.56 -20.73 3.66
N ARG A 159 1.74 -21.34 3.64
CA ARG A 159 1.97 -22.69 4.19
C ARG A 159 1.80 -22.70 5.72
N ASN A 160 2.34 -21.71 6.42
CA ASN A 160 2.19 -21.59 7.87
C ASN A 160 0.75 -21.32 8.27
N LEU A 161 0.04 -20.44 7.56
CA LEU A 161 -1.38 -20.15 7.82
C LEU A 161 -2.25 -21.39 7.60
N ARG A 162 -2.00 -22.14 6.51
CA ARG A 162 -2.69 -23.41 6.24
C ARG A 162 -2.39 -24.45 7.32
N ASN A 163 -1.14 -24.53 7.78
CA ASN A 163 -0.74 -25.45 8.85
C ASN A 163 -1.40 -25.09 10.17
N SER A 164 -1.45 -23.80 10.54
CA SER A 164 -2.15 -23.33 11.74
C SER A 164 -3.65 -23.63 11.68
N LEU A 165 -4.31 -23.33 10.56
CA LEU A 165 -5.74 -23.63 10.38
C LEU A 165 -6.03 -25.15 10.34
N CYS A 166 -5.11 -25.95 9.81
CA CYS A 166 -5.20 -27.41 9.83
C CYS A 166 -5.03 -27.97 11.24
N MET A 167 -4.05 -27.47 12.00
CA MET A 167 -3.84 -27.84 13.40
C MET A 167 -5.03 -27.45 14.27
N THR A 168 -5.60 -26.26 14.09
CA THR A 168 -6.83 -25.85 14.81
C THR A 168 -8.01 -26.77 14.51
N ARG A 169 -8.16 -27.26 13.27
CA ARG A 169 -9.19 -28.27 12.94
C ARG A 169 -8.94 -29.61 13.62
N ILE A 170 -7.69 -30.07 13.73
CA ILE A 170 -7.35 -31.32 14.41
C ILE A 170 -7.62 -31.21 15.91
N THR A 171 -7.24 -30.10 16.56
CA THR A 171 -7.48 -29.88 17.99
C THR A 171 -8.98 -29.84 18.33
N LEU A 172 -9.79 -29.20 17.48
CA LEU A 172 -11.25 -29.19 17.66
C LEU A 172 -11.88 -30.58 17.49
N MET A 173 -11.38 -31.41 16.56
CA MET A 173 -11.86 -32.79 16.39
C MET A 173 -11.44 -33.72 17.55
N VAL A 174 -10.26 -33.50 18.16
CA VAL A 174 -9.82 -34.25 19.33
C VAL A 174 -10.67 -33.91 20.56
N GLN A 175 -11.03 -32.63 20.74
CA GLN A 175 -11.82 -32.19 21.88
C GLN A 175 -13.27 -32.69 21.85
N THR A 176 -13.83 -32.99 20.67
CA THR A 176 -15.13 -33.68 20.55
C THR A 176 -15.10 -35.18 20.86
N ARG A 177 -13.92 -35.82 20.90
CA ARG A 177 -13.79 -37.27 21.14
C ARG A 177 -13.61 -37.63 22.61
N VAL A 178 -13.28 -36.67 23.47
CA VAL A 178 -13.04 -36.88 24.91
C VAL A 178 -14.14 -36.15 25.70
N ARG A 179 -15.37 -36.69 25.65
CA ARG A 179 -16.31 -36.59 26.78
C ARG A 179 -16.51 -38.01 27.30
N PRO A 180 -15.83 -38.43 28.38
CA PRO A 180 -16.26 -39.61 29.10
C PRO A 180 -17.60 -39.28 29.76
N ALA A 181 -18.59 -40.11 29.48
CA ALA A 181 -19.84 -40.12 30.24
C ALA A 181 -19.50 -40.48 31.69
N GLU A 182 -19.75 -39.56 32.63
CA GLU A 182 -19.90 -39.92 34.04
C GLU A 182 -21.15 -40.78 34.18
N THR A 183 -21.00 -42.10 34.11
CA THR A 183 -21.97 -43.02 34.69
C THR A 183 -21.71 -43.10 36.18
N ILE A 184 -22.43 -42.24 36.91
CA ILE A 184 -22.74 -42.42 38.33
C ILE A 184 -23.56 -43.70 38.45
N ASN A 185 -23.03 -44.75 39.08
CA ASN A 185 -23.80 -45.88 39.61
C ASN A 185 -23.16 -46.25 40.96
N THR A 186 -23.68 -45.77 42.09
CA THR A 186 -24.63 -46.46 42.99
C THR A 186 -24.28 -47.92 43.35
N GLN A 187 -23.84 -48.06 44.61
CA GLN A 187 -24.25 -49.05 45.62
C GLN A 187 -24.06 -50.56 45.34
N THR A 188 -23.23 -51.19 46.16
CA THR A 188 -23.57 -52.46 46.84
C THR A 188 -23.01 -52.44 48.26
N GLY A 189 -23.92 -52.31 49.23
CA GLY A 189 -23.73 -52.48 50.66
C GLY A 189 -25.10 -52.71 51.28
#